data_AF-A0A0J1B6N8-F1
#
_entry.id   AF-A0A0J1B6N8-F1
#
_cell.length_a   1.000
_cell.length_b   1.000
_cell.length_c   1.000
_cell.angle_alpha   90.00
_cell.angle_beta   90.00
_cell.angle_gamma   90.00
#
_symmetry.space_group_name_H-M   'P 1'
#
loop_
_entity.id
_entity.type
_entity.pdbx_description
1 polymer ?
#
loop_
_entity_poly.entity_id
_entity_poly.type
_entity_poly.pdbx_seq_one_letter_code
_entity_poly.pdbx_strand_id
1 'polypeptide(L)'
;MSMHQIERQFTRIGARANVHPPIARRWGTTPEVSIDIGNDAEGEFFDIAIQPPQLAETQVIDVQPSLRHLLLMSQQDDGKHKFLCGHDERHWFVAAVPERAAVSSVKTAFDALKPVAVRALENRLGVKPRKRNRRRNEAFIRQGEWFFVPVPNDSFINERLVLRNEPIARGGGKPHMCEEVVRQGGELVYVSNRYPTGVTEIQRRQMISRRPELRHLHWVAQRRNPSVFVRGRVRHPDHKTILLDGWHQVLMNTENESIAMRHVAFID
;
A
#
# COMPACT_ATOMS: atom_id res chain seq x y z
N MET A 1 -5.92 23.54 13.14
CA MET A 1 -7.11 23.99 12.35
C MET A 1 -8.37 23.59 13.11
N SER A 2 -9.57 24.09 12.78
CA SER A 2 -10.82 23.50 13.29
C SER A 2 -11.26 22.30 12.43
N MET A 3 -12.14 21.44 12.95
CA MET A 3 -12.70 20.28 12.21
C MET A 3 -13.32 20.74 10.87
N HIS A 4 -14.16 21.76 10.92
CA HIS A 4 -14.81 22.32 9.73
C HIS A 4 -13.82 22.91 8.71
N GLN A 5 -12.69 23.45 9.16
CA GLN A 5 -11.64 23.93 8.25
C GLN A 5 -11.00 22.78 7.48
N ILE A 6 -10.81 21.60 8.11
CA ILE A 6 -10.27 20.40 7.46
C ILE A 6 -11.27 19.88 6.43
N GLU A 7 -12.54 19.70 6.82
CA GLU A 7 -13.62 19.24 5.92
C GLU A 7 -13.72 20.09 4.65
N ARG A 8 -13.66 21.41 4.80
CA ARG A 8 -13.71 22.35 3.67
C ARG A 8 -12.54 22.16 2.70
N GLN A 9 -11.37 21.68 3.15
CA GLN A 9 -10.27 21.35 2.23
C GLN A 9 -10.58 20.11 1.39
N PHE A 10 -11.25 19.10 1.96
CA PHE A 10 -11.70 17.92 1.21
C PHE A 10 -12.75 18.28 0.15
N THR A 11 -13.65 19.23 0.44
CA THR A 11 -14.59 19.73 -0.56
C THR A 11 -13.88 20.32 -1.79
N ARG A 12 -12.69 20.93 -1.62
CA ARG A 12 -11.91 21.50 -2.74
C ARG A 12 -11.41 20.45 -3.72
N ILE A 13 -11.26 19.19 -3.30
CA ILE A 13 -10.90 18.08 -4.20
C ILE A 13 -12.15 17.32 -4.69
N GLY A 14 -13.33 17.80 -4.34
CA GLY A 14 -14.62 17.20 -4.66
C GLY A 14 -14.95 15.99 -3.77
N ALA A 15 -14.36 15.90 -2.57
CA ALA A 15 -14.64 14.83 -1.60
C ALA A 15 -15.55 15.32 -0.48
N ARG A 16 -16.33 14.40 0.09
CA ARG A 16 -16.96 14.57 1.40
C ARG A 16 -15.97 14.09 2.47
N ALA A 17 -15.97 14.76 3.62
CA ALA A 17 -15.21 14.33 4.78
C ALA A 17 -16.04 14.59 6.04
N ASN A 18 -15.95 13.67 6.99
CA ASN A 18 -16.56 13.75 8.30
C ASN A 18 -15.43 13.77 9.33
N VAL A 19 -15.20 14.92 9.97
CA VAL A 19 -14.14 15.05 10.98
C VAL A 19 -14.77 15.05 12.38
N HIS A 20 -14.41 14.08 13.20
CA HIS A 20 -15.04 13.86 14.50
C HIS A 20 -14.04 13.40 15.58
N PRO A 21 -14.37 13.51 16.88
CA PRO A 21 -13.54 12.91 17.92
C PRO A 21 -13.60 11.37 17.85
N PRO A 22 -12.55 10.65 18.27
CA PRO A 22 -12.56 9.19 18.22
C PRO A 22 -13.65 8.62 19.12
N ILE A 23 -14.38 7.64 18.59
CA ILE A 23 -15.38 6.89 19.35
C ILE A 23 -14.63 5.93 20.28
N ALA A 24 -14.90 6.02 21.59
CA ALA A 24 -14.25 5.18 22.60
C ALA A 24 -14.50 3.69 22.28
N ARG A 25 -13.44 2.96 21.97
CA ARG A 25 -13.52 1.51 21.76
C ARG A 25 -13.54 0.83 23.14
N ARG A 26 -14.48 -0.10 23.35
CA ARG A 26 -14.59 -0.87 24.61
C ARG A 26 -13.33 -1.69 24.93
N TRP A 27 -12.53 -2.02 23.92
CA TRP A 27 -11.31 -2.82 24.02
C TRP A 27 -10.26 -2.25 23.04
N GLY A 28 -9.13 -1.74 23.56
CA GLY A 28 -8.00 -1.21 22.78
C GLY A 28 -7.69 0.27 23.02
N THR A 29 -6.50 0.72 22.61
CA THR A 29 -6.13 2.14 22.61
C THR A 29 -6.74 2.84 21.40
N THR A 30 -7.39 3.98 21.63
CA THR A 30 -7.92 4.82 20.55
C THR A 30 -6.75 5.52 19.85
N PRO A 31 -6.57 5.38 18.53
CA PRO A 31 -5.50 6.08 17.83
C PRO A 31 -5.67 7.60 17.96
N GLU A 32 -4.56 8.33 17.98
CA GLU A 32 -4.56 9.81 18.06
C GLU A 32 -5.21 10.46 16.83
N VAL A 33 -4.89 9.90 15.66
CA VAL A 33 -5.53 10.19 14.38
C VAL A 33 -5.83 8.87 13.68
N SER A 34 -7.02 8.76 13.10
CA SER A 34 -7.42 7.68 12.21
C SER A 34 -8.06 8.29 10.97
N ILE A 35 -7.71 7.78 9.80
CA ILE A 35 -8.30 8.18 8.52
C ILE A 35 -8.69 6.93 7.76
N ASP A 36 -9.94 6.88 7.32
CA ASP A 36 -10.50 5.76 6.56
C ASP A 36 -11.47 6.29 5.49
N ILE A 37 -11.96 5.40 4.62
CA ILE A 37 -13.01 5.66 3.66
C ILE A 37 -14.30 5.02 4.16
N GLY A 38 -15.23 5.86 4.61
CA GLY A 38 -16.60 5.46 4.91
C GLY A 38 -17.45 5.41 3.64
N ASN A 39 -18.58 4.71 3.70
CA ASN A 39 -19.57 4.67 2.63
C ASN A 39 -20.98 4.74 3.21
N ASP A 40 -21.82 5.62 2.66
CA ASP A 40 -23.23 5.77 3.03
C ASP A 40 -24.12 5.84 1.77
N ALA A 41 -25.40 6.20 1.91
CA ALA A 41 -26.33 6.31 0.80
C ALA A 41 -25.97 7.41 -0.24
N GLU A 42 -25.16 8.39 0.14
CA GLU A 42 -24.66 9.46 -0.75
C GLU A 42 -23.28 9.11 -1.36
N GLY A 43 -22.71 7.97 -0.98
CA GLY A 43 -21.46 7.42 -1.48
C GLY A 43 -20.28 7.61 -0.53
N GLU A 44 -19.08 7.37 -1.06
CA GLU A 44 -17.86 7.36 -0.26
C GLU A 44 -17.49 8.74 0.31
N PHE A 45 -16.93 8.74 1.52
CA PHE A 45 -16.43 9.91 2.23
C PHE A 45 -15.19 9.57 3.05
N PHE A 46 -14.37 10.58 3.35
CA PHE A 46 -13.27 10.42 4.28
C PHE A 46 -13.79 10.48 5.72
N ASP A 47 -13.64 9.40 6.47
CA ASP A 47 -13.95 9.34 7.90
C ASP A 47 -12.67 9.63 8.68
N ILE A 48 -12.65 10.74 9.43
CA ILE A 48 -11.44 11.29 10.03
C ILE A 48 -11.67 11.47 11.54
N ALA A 49 -11.17 10.52 12.31
CA ALA A 49 -11.20 10.59 13.76
C ALA A 49 -9.92 11.25 14.29
N ILE A 50 -10.05 12.37 15.01
CA ILE A 50 -8.90 13.12 15.55
C ILE A 50 -9.14 13.45 17.02
N GLN A 51 -8.21 13.05 17.89
CA GLN A 51 -8.25 13.44 19.30
C GLN A 51 -8.13 14.96 19.45
N PRO A 52 -8.87 15.60 20.39
CA PRO A 52 -8.90 17.06 20.50
C PRO A 52 -7.52 17.75 20.58
N PRO A 53 -6.52 17.25 21.32
CA PRO A 53 -5.18 17.84 21.34
C PRO A 53 -4.52 17.84 19.95
N GLN A 54 -4.67 16.75 19.21
CA GLN A 54 -4.07 16.56 17.88
C GLN A 54 -4.78 17.35 16.77
N LEU A 55 -5.97 17.89 17.02
CA LEU A 55 -6.68 18.73 16.05
C LEU A 55 -5.91 20.04 15.77
N ALA A 56 -5.30 20.62 16.79
CA ALA A 56 -4.44 21.81 16.64
C ALA A 56 -3.21 21.50 15.78
N GLU A 57 -2.67 20.29 15.95
CA GLU A 57 -1.47 19.76 15.30
C GLU A 57 -1.71 19.12 13.92
N THR A 58 -2.96 19.16 13.44
CA THR A 58 -3.34 18.62 12.13
C THR A 58 -3.52 19.74 11.11
N GLN A 59 -2.88 19.58 9.95
CA GLN A 59 -2.82 20.58 8.88
C GLN A 59 -2.92 19.95 7.50
N VAL A 60 -3.65 20.59 6.60
CA VAL A 60 -3.61 20.26 5.17
C VAL A 60 -2.48 21.04 4.52
N ILE A 61 -1.48 20.32 4.01
CA ILE A 61 -0.21 20.87 3.52
C ILE A 61 -0.30 21.30 2.05
N ASP A 62 -0.99 20.51 1.23
CA ASP A 62 -1.15 20.77 -0.20
C ASP A 62 -2.50 20.26 -0.68
N VAL A 63 -3.13 20.99 -1.60
CA VAL A 63 -4.44 20.67 -2.17
C VAL A 63 -4.36 20.84 -3.67
N GLN A 64 -4.64 19.78 -4.41
CA GLN A 64 -4.58 19.72 -5.87
C GLN A 64 -5.96 19.35 -6.44
N PRO A 65 -6.89 20.32 -6.62
CA PRO A 65 -8.25 20.06 -7.10
C PRO A 65 -8.30 19.34 -8.44
N SER A 66 -7.43 19.72 -9.39
CA SER A 66 -7.37 19.12 -10.73
C SER A 66 -6.95 17.64 -10.71
N LEU A 67 -6.19 17.24 -9.68
CA LEU A 67 -5.84 15.84 -9.45
C LEU A 67 -6.85 15.14 -8.57
N ARG A 68 -7.72 15.88 -7.85
CA ARG A 68 -8.57 15.39 -6.76
C ARG A 68 -7.77 14.74 -5.63
N HIS A 69 -6.68 15.38 -5.23
CA HIS A 69 -5.79 14.90 -4.17
C HIS A 69 -5.41 16.03 -3.20
N LEU A 70 -5.21 15.67 -1.93
CA LEU A 70 -4.64 16.54 -0.92
C LEU A 70 -3.64 15.77 -0.05
N LEU A 71 -2.74 16.51 0.59
CA LEU A 71 -1.78 16.00 1.55
C LEU A 71 -2.15 16.51 2.94
N LEU A 72 -2.54 15.59 3.82
CA LEU A 72 -2.79 15.87 5.23
C LEU A 72 -1.54 15.52 6.05
N MET A 73 -1.25 16.31 7.08
CA MET A 73 -0.21 16.03 8.06
C MET A 73 -0.79 16.15 9.48
N SER A 74 -0.42 15.23 10.35
CA SER A 74 -0.64 15.29 11.79
C SER A 74 0.71 15.23 12.50
N GLN A 75 0.96 16.16 13.41
CA GLN A 75 2.10 16.12 14.33
C GLN A 75 1.68 15.38 15.60
N GLN A 76 2.42 14.33 15.94
CA GLN A 76 2.24 13.49 17.13
C GLN A 76 3.57 13.40 17.90
N ASP A 77 3.54 12.75 19.06
CA ASP A 77 4.71 12.59 19.93
C ASP A 77 5.86 11.83 19.25
N ASP A 78 5.55 10.85 18.39
CA ASP A 78 6.55 10.07 17.65
C ASP A 78 6.87 10.64 16.26
N GLY A 79 6.33 11.82 15.92
CA GLY A 79 6.77 12.62 14.78
C GLY A 79 5.65 13.15 13.89
N LYS A 80 6.03 13.53 12.67
CA LYS A 80 5.09 14.03 11.65
C LYS A 80 4.63 12.89 10.77
N HIS A 81 3.35 12.56 10.84
CA HIS A 81 2.72 11.58 9.96
C HIS A 81 1.99 12.30 8.83
N LYS A 82 2.11 11.76 7.61
CA LYS A 82 1.53 12.35 6.40
C LYS A 82 0.68 11.33 5.69
N PHE A 83 -0.45 11.81 5.17
CA PHE A 83 -1.45 10.99 4.50
C PHE A 83 -1.77 11.63 3.15
N LEU A 84 -1.58 10.86 2.09
CA LEU A 84 -2.06 11.24 0.76
C LEU A 84 -3.53 10.78 0.66
N CYS A 85 -4.43 11.74 0.62
CA CYS A 85 -5.86 11.50 0.43
C CYS A 85 -6.23 11.87 -1.01
N GLY A 86 -6.93 11.01 -1.74
CA GLY A 86 -7.32 11.34 -3.11
C GLY A 86 -8.25 10.35 -3.76
N HIS A 87 -8.53 10.58 -5.04
CA HIS A 87 -9.43 9.74 -5.84
C HIS A 87 -8.64 8.89 -6.84
N ASP A 88 -8.78 7.58 -6.76
CA ASP A 88 -8.19 6.60 -7.67
C ASP A 88 -9.29 5.88 -8.46
N GLU A 89 -9.36 6.15 -9.77
CA GLU A 89 -10.37 5.58 -10.68
C GLU A 89 -11.82 5.83 -10.27
N ARG A 90 -12.38 4.97 -9.42
CA ARG A 90 -13.78 5.00 -8.98
C ARG A 90 -13.91 5.29 -7.48
N HIS A 91 -12.81 5.20 -6.73
CA HIS A 91 -12.86 5.17 -5.28
C HIS A 91 -11.96 6.26 -4.68
N TRP A 92 -12.38 6.80 -3.55
CA TRP A 92 -11.47 7.54 -2.68
C TRP A 92 -10.49 6.57 -2.01
N PHE A 93 -9.31 7.08 -1.67
CA PHE A 93 -8.31 6.33 -0.93
C PHE A 93 -7.51 7.25 -0.01
N VAL A 94 -6.93 6.63 1.01
CA VAL A 94 -5.90 7.21 1.85
C VAL A 94 -4.66 6.32 1.79
N ALA A 95 -3.48 6.93 1.70
CA ALA A 95 -2.21 6.22 1.78
C ALA A 95 -1.29 6.91 2.78
N ALA A 96 -0.79 6.16 3.75
CA ALA A 96 0.25 6.61 4.66
C ALA A 96 1.57 6.82 3.91
N VAL A 97 2.17 8.00 4.06
CA VAL A 97 3.43 8.36 3.40
C VAL A 97 4.58 8.05 4.34
N PRO A 98 5.61 7.28 3.90
CA PRO A 98 6.74 6.93 4.76
C PRO A 98 7.44 8.15 5.35
N GLU A 99 7.69 8.13 6.66
CA GLU A 99 8.25 9.25 7.43
C GLU A 99 9.68 9.60 6.97
N ARG A 100 10.41 8.60 6.44
CA ARG A 100 11.75 8.79 5.84
C ARG A 100 11.74 9.67 4.59
N ALA A 101 10.58 9.87 3.96
CA ALA A 101 10.46 10.69 2.77
C ALA A 101 10.17 12.15 3.14
N ALA A 102 11.03 13.06 2.67
CA ALA A 102 10.82 14.50 2.79
C ALA A 102 9.67 14.96 1.85
N VAL A 103 8.43 14.81 2.31
CA VAL A 103 7.23 15.15 1.54
C VAL A 103 6.62 16.47 2.00
N SER A 104 6.39 17.38 1.06
CA SER A 104 5.80 18.71 1.30
C SER A 104 4.71 19.10 0.31
N SER A 105 4.39 18.20 -0.64
CA SER A 105 3.35 18.38 -1.65
C SER A 105 2.76 17.03 -2.06
N VAL A 106 1.57 17.05 -2.64
CA VAL A 106 0.93 15.89 -3.29
C VAL A 106 1.87 15.25 -4.31
N LYS A 107 2.60 16.06 -5.08
CA LYS A 107 3.57 15.55 -6.06
C LYS A 107 4.69 14.76 -5.40
N THR A 108 5.30 15.30 -4.35
CA THR A 108 6.35 14.59 -3.59
C THR A 108 5.80 13.38 -2.84
N ALA A 109 4.52 13.37 -2.46
CA ALA A 109 3.85 12.22 -1.84
C ALA A 109 3.71 11.07 -2.84
N PHE A 110 3.26 11.35 -4.07
CA PHE A 110 3.24 10.35 -5.15
C PHE A 110 4.62 9.74 -5.39
N ASP A 111 5.66 10.57 -5.46
CA ASP A 111 7.02 10.07 -5.65
C ASP A 111 7.53 9.27 -4.44
N ALA A 112 7.14 9.63 -3.22
CA ALA A 112 7.50 8.89 -2.01
C ALA A 112 6.84 7.50 -1.94
N LEU A 113 5.62 7.37 -2.47
CA LEU A 113 4.85 6.13 -2.51
C LEU A 113 5.30 5.14 -3.60
N LYS A 114 6.17 5.58 -4.51
CA LYS A 114 6.74 4.71 -5.55
C LYS A 114 7.87 3.84 -4.97
N PRO A 115 7.94 2.55 -5.36
CA PRO A 115 9.10 1.72 -5.08
C PRO A 115 10.40 2.35 -5.58
N VAL A 116 11.50 2.12 -4.86
CA VAL A 116 12.84 2.61 -5.26
C VAL A 116 13.19 2.17 -6.68
N ALA A 117 12.92 0.90 -7.03
CA ALA A 117 13.16 0.35 -8.36
C ALA A 117 12.38 1.07 -9.47
N VAL A 118 11.13 1.46 -9.20
CA VAL A 118 10.30 2.23 -10.15
C VAL A 118 10.91 3.61 -10.38
N ARG A 119 11.29 4.33 -9.32
CA ARG A 119 11.93 5.65 -9.44
C ARG A 119 13.26 5.58 -10.19
N ALA A 120 14.08 4.58 -9.90
CA ALA A 120 15.33 4.34 -10.60
C ALA A 120 15.10 4.08 -12.10
N LEU A 121 14.09 3.29 -12.44
CA LEU A 121 13.72 3.02 -13.82
C LEU A 121 13.17 4.26 -14.53
N GLU A 122 12.30 5.05 -13.90
CA GLU A 122 11.80 6.32 -14.45
C GLU A 122 12.95 7.27 -14.80
N ASN A 123 13.95 7.35 -13.93
CA ASN A 123 15.15 8.16 -14.17
C ASN A 123 15.98 7.59 -15.33
N ARG A 124 16.24 6.28 -15.33
CA ARG A 124 17.00 5.60 -16.40
C ARG A 124 16.37 5.78 -17.78
N LEU A 125 15.03 5.70 -17.86
CA LEU A 125 14.29 5.86 -19.10
C LEU A 125 14.01 7.32 -19.47
N GLY A 126 14.41 8.29 -18.64
CA GLY A 126 14.15 9.71 -18.90
C GLY A 126 12.65 10.04 -18.95
N VAL A 127 11.83 9.37 -18.13
CA VAL A 127 10.37 9.59 -18.12
C VAL A 127 10.06 11.05 -17.84
N LYS A 128 9.37 11.69 -18.78
CA LYS A 128 9.01 13.12 -18.72
C LYS A 128 8.26 13.42 -17.42
N PRO A 129 8.54 14.52 -16.70
CA PRO A 129 7.92 14.83 -15.40
C PRO A 129 6.39 14.73 -15.38
N ARG A 130 5.72 15.23 -16.43
CA ARG A 130 4.25 15.17 -16.60
C ARG A 130 3.67 13.75 -16.80
N LYS A 131 4.52 12.75 -17.05
CA LYS A 131 4.13 11.33 -17.18
C LYS A 131 4.42 10.52 -15.91
N ARG A 132 5.29 11.00 -15.03
CA ARG A 132 5.74 10.24 -13.85
C ARG A 132 4.63 9.87 -12.87
N ASN A 133 3.59 10.70 -12.77
CA ASN A 133 2.46 10.44 -11.85
C ASN A 133 1.21 9.96 -12.59
N ARG A 134 1.33 9.59 -13.88
CA ARG A 134 0.26 8.90 -14.59
C ARG A 134 0.24 7.44 -14.16
N ARG A 135 -0.93 6.80 -14.23
CA ARG A 135 -1.08 5.36 -13.99
C ARG A 135 -0.26 4.48 -14.93
N ARG A 136 0.04 4.99 -16.12
CA ARG A 136 0.85 4.30 -17.12
C ARG A 136 1.88 5.25 -17.68
N ASN A 137 3.11 4.79 -17.71
CA ASN A 137 4.21 5.42 -18.41
C ASN A 137 5.18 4.35 -18.92
N GLU A 138 6.34 4.77 -19.37
CA GLU A 138 7.36 3.90 -19.94
C GLU A 138 8.00 2.95 -18.90
N ALA A 139 7.95 3.30 -17.61
CA ALA A 139 8.54 2.54 -16.53
C ALA A 139 7.55 1.61 -15.82
N PHE A 140 6.25 1.89 -15.85
CA PHE A 140 5.26 1.04 -15.16
C PHE A 140 3.82 1.22 -15.67
N ILE A 141 2.99 0.24 -15.33
CA ILE A 141 1.53 0.35 -15.20
C ILE A 141 1.18 0.22 -13.71
N ARG A 142 0.24 1.01 -13.20
CA ARG A 142 -0.19 0.99 -11.79
C ARG A 142 -1.69 0.72 -11.69
N GLN A 143 -2.07 -0.15 -10.77
CA GLN A 143 -3.47 -0.46 -10.41
C GLN A 143 -3.53 -0.64 -8.89
N GLY A 144 -4.33 0.18 -8.20
CA GLY A 144 -4.32 0.23 -6.73
C GLY A 144 -2.92 0.42 -6.16
N GLU A 145 -2.55 -0.38 -5.16
CA GLU A 145 -1.21 -0.36 -4.55
C GLU A 145 -0.10 -1.00 -5.41
N TRP A 146 -0.44 -1.59 -6.56
CA TRP A 146 0.49 -2.39 -7.35
C TRP A 146 1.10 -1.61 -8.52
N PHE A 147 2.41 -1.76 -8.66
CA PHE A 147 3.19 -1.33 -9.82
C PHE A 147 3.65 -2.56 -10.61
N PHE A 148 3.30 -2.58 -11.89
CA PHE A 148 3.70 -3.58 -12.87
C PHE A 148 4.82 -2.98 -13.73
N VAL A 149 6.04 -3.45 -13.51
CA VAL A 149 7.26 -2.94 -14.15
C VAL A 149 7.64 -3.88 -15.28
N PRO A 150 7.75 -3.41 -16.54
CA PRO A 150 8.07 -4.29 -17.67
C PRO A 150 9.44 -4.95 -17.49
N VAL A 151 9.55 -6.21 -17.89
CA VAL A 151 10.78 -7.01 -17.90
C VAL A 151 11.17 -7.29 -19.35
N PRO A 152 11.97 -6.43 -20.00
CA PRO A 152 12.24 -6.55 -21.44
C PRO A 152 13.06 -7.79 -21.82
N ASN A 153 13.89 -8.29 -20.90
CA ASN A 153 14.60 -9.54 -21.05
C ASN A 153 14.06 -10.52 -20.02
N ASP A 154 13.13 -11.37 -20.44
CA ASP A 154 12.39 -12.31 -19.61
C ASP A 154 12.99 -13.73 -19.63
N SER A 155 14.17 -13.93 -20.23
CA SER A 155 14.81 -15.26 -20.38
C SER A 155 15.10 -15.96 -19.04
N PHE A 156 15.15 -15.19 -17.94
CA PHE A 156 15.35 -15.71 -16.59
C PHE A 156 14.05 -16.11 -15.89
N ILE A 157 12.89 -15.82 -16.48
CA ILE A 157 11.59 -16.21 -15.96
C ILE A 157 11.32 -17.65 -16.39
N ASN A 158 11.24 -18.55 -15.42
CA ASN A 158 10.98 -19.95 -15.72
C ASN A 158 9.49 -20.15 -16.03
N GLU A 159 9.16 -20.19 -17.33
CA GLU A 159 7.77 -20.37 -17.78
C GLU A 159 7.13 -21.70 -17.36
N ARG A 160 7.92 -22.71 -16.95
CA ARG A 160 7.37 -23.96 -16.40
C ARG A 160 6.72 -23.77 -15.03
N LEU A 161 6.98 -22.64 -14.38
CA LEU A 161 6.39 -22.27 -13.08
C LEU A 161 5.12 -21.41 -13.23
N VAL A 162 4.61 -21.23 -14.45
CA VAL A 162 3.43 -20.40 -14.69
C VAL A 162 2.21 -21.03 -14.03
N LEU A 163 1.60 -20.23 -13.15
CA LEU A 163 0.31 -20.50 -12.55
C LEU A 163 -0.73 -19.58 -13.19
N ARG A 164 -1.96 -20.06 -13.34
CA ARG A 164 -3.04 -19.33 -14.02
C ARG A 164 -4.15 -18.93 -13.06
N ASN A 165 -4.72 -17.76 -13.28
CA ASN A 165 -5.82 -17.21 -12.47
C ASN A 165 -5.47 -17.11 -10.97
N GLU A 166 -4.27 -16.64 -10.70
CA GLU A 166 -3.71 -16.57 -9.36
C GLU A 166 -3.87 -15.18 -8.74
N PRO A 167 -4.13 -15.10 -7.43
CA PRO A 167 -4.24 -13.82 -6.74
C PRO A 167 -2.85 -13.22 -6.42
N ILE A 168 -2.76 -11.91 -6.49
CA ILE A 168 -1.81 -11.10 -5.71
C ILE A 168 -2.62 -10.24 -4.73
N ALA A 169 -2.21 -10.21 -3.46
CA ALA A 169 -2.96 -9.54 -2.41
C ALA A 169 -2.03 -8.91 -1.38
N ARG A 170 -2.46 -7.76 -0.84
CA ARG A 170 -2.03 -7.28 0.47
C ARG A 170 -2.83 -8.04 1.53
N GLY A 171 -2.24 -8.23 2.71
CA GLY A 171 -2.99 -8.83 3.83
C GLY A 171 -4.23 -7.99 4.15
N GLY A 172 -5.42 -8.60 4.12
CA GLY A 172 -6.69 -7.97 4.48
C GLY A 172 -7.45 -7.24 3.35
N GLY A 173 -6.96 -7.24 2.10
CA GLY A 173 -7.65 -6.59 0.97
C GLY A 173 -8.17 -7.57 -0.08
N LYS A 174 -9.06 -7.09 -0.96
CA LYS A 174 -9.51 -7.86 -2.14
C LYS A 174 -8.33 -8.16 -3.07
N PRO A 175 -8.15 -9.41 -3.52
CA PRO A 175 -7.01 -9.78 -4.35
C PRO A 175 -7.16 -9.21 -5.77
N HIS A 176 -6.03 -8.85 -6.37
CA HIS A 176 -5.94 -8.69 -7.82
C HIS A 176 -5.76 -10.07 -8.46
N MET A 177 -6.63 -10.42 -9.39
CA MET A 177 -6.59 -11.70 -10.08
C MET A 177 -5.77 -11.58 -11.36
N CYS A 178 -4.64 -12.27 -11.41
CA CYS A 178 -3.71 -12.26 -12.53
C CYS A 178 -3.95 -13.48 -13.43
N GLU A 179 -3.94 -13.27 -14.75
CA GLU A 179 -4.11 -14.33 -15.74
C GLU A 179 -2.97 -15.35 -15.70
N GLU A 180 -1.72 -14.89 -15.71
CA GLU A 180 -0.53 -15.72 -15.56
C GLU A 180 0.44 -15.11 -14.54
N VAL A 181 0.96 -15.95 -13.63
CA VAL A 181 1.85 -15.56 -12.54
C VAL A 181 3.01 -16.54 -12.43
N VAL A 182 4.22 -16.02 -12.26
CA VAL A 182 5.41 -16.77 -11.83
C VAL A 182 5.90 -16.21 -10.51
N ARG A 183 6.08 -17.09 -9.52
CA ARG A 183 6.69 -16.75 -8.22
C ARG A 183 8.04 -17.45 -8.11
N GLN A 184 9.14 -16.71 -8.21
CA GLN A 184 10.49 -17.29 -8.23
C GLN A 184 11.47 -16.54 -7.32
N GLY A 185 12.50 -17.26 -6.87
CA GLY A 185 13.38 -16.79 -5.79
C GLY A 185 12.72 -16.85 -4.42
N GLY A 186 13.07 -15.93 -3.53
CA GLY A 186 12.64 -15.92 -2.14
C GLY A 186 13.47 -16.83 -1.23
N GLU A 187 13.34 -16.60 0.07
CA GLU A 187 14.05 -17.35 1.11
C GLU A 187 13.22 -18.56 1.53
N LEU A 188 13.84 -19.74 1.60
CA LEU A 188 13.19 -20.92 2.16
C LEU A 188 12.98 -20.72 3.67
N VAL A 189 11.72 -20.77 4.09
CA VAL A 189 11.30 -20.69 5.49
C VAL A 189 10.42 -21.88 5.85
N TYR A 190 10.39 -22.21 7.14
CA TYR A 190 9.51 -23.21 7.71
C TYR A 190 8.46 -22.50 8.56
N VAL A 191 7.20 -22.63 8.19
CA VAL A 191 6.06 -22.07 8.91
C VAL A 191 5.38 -23.12 9.77
N SER A 192 4.78 -22.69 10.87
CA SER A 192 3.90 -23.51 11.71
C SER A 192 2.88 -22.59 12.39
N ASN A 193 1.82 -23.13 12.99
CA ASN A 193 0.80 -22.31 13.68
C ASN A 193 1.41 -21.38 14.75
N ARG A 194 2.50 -21.81 15.39
CA ARG A 194 3.23 -21.00 16.38
C ARG A 194 4.20 -19.98 15.76
N TYR A 195 4.56 -20.17 14.48
CA TYR A 195 5.51 -19.34 13.73
C TYR A 195 4.93 -19.02 12.34
N PRO A 196 3.85 -18.22 12.27
CA PRO A 196 3.12 -17.98 11.03
C PRO A 196 3.91 -17.18 9.99
N THR A 197 4.90 -16.38 10.43
CA THR A 197 5.79 -15.60 9.55
C THR A 197 6.99 -16.40 9.01
N GLY A 198 7.14 -17.65 9.49
CA GLY A 198 8.19 -18.56 9.08
C GLY A 198 9.57 -18.27 9.70
N VAL A 199 10.33 -19.33 9.94
CA VAL A 199 11.72 -19.27 10.39
C VAL A 199 12.64 -19.89 9.36
N THR A 200 13.86 -19.39 9.23
CA THR A 200 14.88 -20.01 8.36
C THR A 200 15.26 -21.40 8.88
N GLU A 201 15.85 -22.23 8.03
CA GLU A 201 16.34 -23.55 8.44
C GLU A 201 17.36 -23.46 9.61
N ILE A 202 18.24 -22.45 9.58
CA ILE A 202 19.23 -22.20 10.64
C ILE A 202 18.53 -21.89 11.95
N GLN A 203 17.56 -20.95 11.93
CA GLN A 203 16.77 -20.60 13.10
C GLN A 203 15.99 -21.80 13.64
N ARG A 204 15.33 -22.55 12.75
CA ARG A 204 14.57 -23.76 13.12
C ARG A 204 15.46 -24.78 13.85
N ARG A 205 16.66 -25.06 13.33
CA ARG A 205 17.60 -25.99 13.98
C ARG A 205 18.05 -25.49 15.36
N GLN A 206 18.40 -24.21 15.48
CA GLN A 206 18.80 -23.62 16.76
C GLN A 206 17.66 -23.67 17.79
N MET A 207 16.43 -23.40 17.35
CA MET A 207 15.25 -23.46 18.19
C MET A 207 14.97 -24.89 18.66
N ILE A 208 15.00 -25.87 17.77
CA ILE A 208 14.81 -27.29 18.13
C ILE A 208 15.94 -27.78 19.06
N SER A 209 17.18 -27.33 18.86
CA SER A 209 18.29 -27.68 19.76
C SER A 209 18.09 -27.14 21.18
N ARG A 210 17.56 -25.92 21.33
CA ARG A 210 17.28 -25.31 22.65
C ARG A 210 15.99 -25.82 23.27
N ARG A 211 15.04 -26.24 22.44
CA ARG A 211 13.68 -26.66 22.80
C ARG A 211 13.26 -27.85 21.94
N PRO A 212 13.68 -29.07 22.32
CA PRO A 212 13.45 -30.27 21.52
C PRO A 212 11.98 -30.54 21.20
N GLU A 213 11.05 -30.08 22.04
CA GLU A 213 9.60 -30.21 21.83
C GLU A 213 9.11 -29.52 20.54
N LEU A 214 9.82 -28.50 20.04
CA LEU A 214 9.46 -27.80 18.81
C LEU A 214 9.59 -28.68 17.56
N ARG A 215 10.29 -29.82 17.63
CA ARG A 215 10.37 -30.79 16.53
C ARG A 215 9.02 -31.40 16.17
N HIS A 216 8.08 -31.42 17.12
CA HIS A 216 6.76 -32.02 16.96
C HIS A 216 5.72 -31.07 16.36
N LEU A 217 6.08 -29.79 16.16
CA LEU A 217 5.22 -28.87 15.42
C LEU A 217 5.12 -29.30 13.95
N HIS A 218 3.95 -29.08 13.35
CA HIS A 218 3.78 -29.26 11.91
C HIS A 218 4.49 -28.13 11.17
N TRP A 219 5.70 -28.42 10.66
CA TRP A 219 6.52 -27.48 9.90
C TRP A 219 6.28 -27.66 8.40
N VAL A 220 5.88 -26.59 7.72
CA VAL A 220 5.69 -26.58 6.27
C VAL A 220 6.76 -25.70 5.63
N ALA A 221 7.48 -26.25 4.65
CA ALA A 221 8.42 -25.47 3.84
C ALA A 221 7.65 -24.53 2.91
N GLN A 222 7.98 -23.23 2.97
CA GLN A 222 7.42 -22.17 2.12
C GLN A 222 8.53 -21.22 1.66
N ARG A 223 8.24 -20.38 0.67
CA ARG A 223 9.15 -19.32 0.23
C ARG A 223 8.65 -17.96 0.68
N ARG A 224 9.47 -17.26 1.47
CA ARG A 224 9.22 -15.89 1.90
C ARG A 224 9.81 -14.90 0.90
N ASN A 225 9.06 -13.83 0.62
CA ASN A 225 9.46 -12.74 -0.29
C ASN A 225 9.94 -13.20 -1.69
N PRO A 226 9.21 -14.08 -2.41
CA PRO A 226 9.54 -14.38 -3.80
C PRO A 226 9.38 -13.13 -4.68
N SER A 227 10.15 -13.05 -5.76
CA SER A 227 9.82 -12.12 -6.84
C SER A 227 8.60 -12.64 -7.60
N VAL A 228 7.64 -11.76 -7.85
CA VAL A 228 6.40 -12.07 -8.54
C VAL A 228 6.42 -11.42 -9.91
N PHE A 229 6.18 -12.22 -10.94
CA PHE A 229 6.08 -11.78 -12.33
C PHE A 229 4.71 -12.14 -12.88
N VAL A 230 4.12 -11.24 -13.67
CA VAL A 230 2.78 -11.41 -14.22
C VAL A 230 2.74 -10.99 -15.69
N ARG A 231 1.84 -11.58 -16.47
CA ARG A 231 1.50 -11.13 -17.82
C ARG A 231 0.02 -11.38 -18.13
N GLY A 232 -0.47 -10.80 -19.22
CA GLY A 232 -1.89 -10.91 -19.60
C GLY A 232 -2.77 -9.99 -18.77
N ARG A 233 -4.01 -10.41 -18.49
CA ARG A 233 -4.99 -9.58 -17.79
C ARG A 233 -4.75 -9.56 -16.28
N VAL A 234 -4.89 -8.39 -15.67
CA VAL A 234 -5.00 -8.22 -14.21
C VAL A 234 -6.31 -7.54 -13.87
N ARG A 235 -7.13 -8.23 -13.06
CA ARG A 235 -8.51 -7.84 -12.73
C ARG A 235 -8.61 -7.51 -11.25
N HIS A 236 -9.36 -6.47 -10.92
CA HIS A 236 -9.73 -6.13 -9.54
C HIS A 236 -11.17 -5.59 -9.54
N PRO A 237 -12.00 -5.87 -8.53
CA PRO A 237 -13.38 -5.36 -8.48
C PRO A 237 -13.46 -3.83 -8.52
N ASP A 238 -12.50 -3.18 -7.85
CA ASP A 238 -12.51 -1.73 -7.63
C ASP A 238 -11.69 -0.97 -8.69
N HIS A 239 -11.05 -1.69 -9.63
CA HIS A 239 -10.19 -1.08 -10.65
C HIS A 239 -10.47 -1.63 -12.06
N LYS A 240 -10.23 -0.80 -13.08
CA LYS A 240 -10.33 -1.22 -14.48
C LYS A 240 -9.29 -2.29 -14.78
N THR A 241 -9.72 -3.39 -15.37
CA THR A 241 -8.83 -4.44 -15.87
C THR A 241 -7.72 -3.84 -16.74
N ILE A 242 -6.48 -4.22 -16.45
CA ILE A 242 -5.32 -3.86 -17.27
C ILE A 242 -4.87 -5.07 -18.08
N LEU A 243 -4.21 -4.81 -19.21
CA LEU A 243 -3.57 -5.82 -20.04
C LEU A 243 -2.06 -5.53 -20.05
N LEU A 244 -1.28 -6.55 -19.69
CA LEU A 244 0.17 -6.51 -19.62
C LEU A 244 0.76 -7.27 -20.82
N ASP A 245 1.47 -6.53 -21.66
CA ASP A 245 2.15 -7.08 -22.84
C ASP A 245 3.56 -7.55 -22.45
N GLY A 246 3.78 -8.87 -22.48
CA GLY A 246 4.98 -9.50 -21.93
C GLY A 246 5.04 -9.51 -20.40
N TRP A 247 6.13 -10.05 -19.85
CA TRP A 247 6.31 -10.18 -18.41
C TRP A 247 6.55 -8.86 -17.72
N HIS A 248 5.88 -8.66 -16.59
CA HIS A 248 6.05 -7.52 -15.70
C HIS A 248 6.37 -8.00 -14.28
N GLN A 249 7.35 -7.38 -13.63
CA GLN A 249 7.60 -7.57 -12.21
C GLN A 249 6.56 -6.80 -11.40
N VAL A 250 5.98 -7.47 -10.41
CA VAL A 250 5.01 -6.88 -9.49
C VAL A 250 5.75 -6.31 -8.29
N LEU A 251 5.53 -5.03 -8.02
CA LEU A 251 6.03 -4.32 -6.86
C LEU A 251 4.86 -3.64 -6.14
N MET A 252 4.80 -3.75 -4.82
CA MET A 252 3.84 -3.00 -3.99
C MET A 252 4.37 -1.59 -3.75
N ASN A 253 3.48 -0.61 -3.58
CA ASN A 253 3.82 0.73 -3.13
C ASN A 253 4.57 0.69 -1.77
N THR A 254 5.11 1.84 -1.35
CA THR A 254 5.91 1.95 -0.12
C THR A 254 5.08 2.30 1.12
N GLU A 255 3.75 2.29 1.04
CA GLU A 255 2.86 2.67 2.14
C GLU A 255 3.09 1.81 3.40
N ASN A 256 3.38 0.52 3.21
CA ASN A 256 3.69 -0.43 4.26
C ASN A 256 4.99 -0.15 5.03
N GLU A 257 5.82 0.78 4.54
CA GLU A 257 7.03 1.23 5.23
C GLU A 257 6.76 2.41 6.16
N SER A 258 5.53 2.94 6.19
CA SER A 258 5.13 4.02 7.08
C SER A 258 4.70 3.49 8.44
N ILE A 259 5.22 4.11 9.51
CA ILE A 259 4.75 3.87 10.89
C ILE A 259 3.26 4.26 10.99
N ALA A 260 2.86 5.28 10.24
CA ALA A 260 1.49 5.75 10.19
C ALA A 260 0.49 4.79 9.53
N MET A 261 0.92 3.65 8.99
CA MET A 261 -0.01 2.62 8.50
C MET A 261 -0.94 2.13 9.62
N ARG A 262 -0.53 2.18 10.90
CA ARG A 262 -1.41 1.89 12.06
C ARG A 262 -2.59 2.86 12.21
N HIS A 263 -2.49 4.05 11.60
CA HIS A 263 -3.51 5.10 11.62
C HIS A 263 -4.43 5.06 10.39
N VAL A 264 -4.12 4.20 9.42
CA VAL A 264 -5.01 3.89 8.30
C VAL A 264 -5.74 2.61 8.70
N ALA A 265 -7.02 2.73 9.03
CA ALA A 265 -7.85 1.56 9.22
C ALA A 265 -8.19 1.00 7.84
N PHE A 266 -8.09 -0.32 7.68
CA PHE A 266 -8.66 -1.04 6.54
C PHE A 266 -9.87 -1.77 7.10
N ILE A 267 -11.06 -1.33 6.72
CA ILE A 267 -12.29 -2.09 6.92
C ILE A 267 -12.66 -2.66 5.55
N ASP A 268 -12.58 -3.98 5.42
CA ASP A 268 -13.13 -4.73 4.29
C ASP A 268 -14.64 -4.98 4.45
#